data_AF-A0A562S9B7-F1
#
_entry.id   AF-A0A562S9B7-F1
#
_cell.length_a   1.000
_cell.length_b   1.000
_cell.length_c   1.000
_cell.angle_alpha   90.00
_cell.angle_beta   90.00
_cell.angle_gamma   90.00
#
_symmetry.space_group_name_H-M   'P 1'
#
loop_
_entity.id
_entity.type
_entity.pdbx_description
1 polymer ?
#
loop_
_entity_poly.entity_id
_entity_poly.type
_entity_poly.pdbx_seq_one_letter_code
_entity_poly.pdbx_strand_id
1 'polypeptide(L)'
;MKQLLILLLTLTLLSQNATAQTSKPPKEMIQQIAALKIFLKYARQGYSIVSGGLRTVNNIKNGDFNLHDLQFDHLKQVSPSVTRYTALSGLTLSHIRLLLTCNKLLRQIGQQNILTKEEQVFCKGSVTMMMNVCKQYVDELTLLVTANDLELKDDERINRISQLKQMTIRLESSVRSLSEELQLLTQNRINEQHAIQHSKQLNNLK
;
A
#
# COMPACT_ATOMS: atom_id res chain seq x y z
N MET A 1 -40.53 -69.48 31.28
CA MET A 1 -40.89 -69.18 29.86
C MET A 1 -41.29 -67.72 29.64
N LYS A 2 -42.31 -67.18 30.35
CA LYS A 2 -42.76 -65.78 30.15
C LYS A 2 -41.71 -64.70 30.47
N GLN A 3 -40.88 -64.89 31.51
CA GLN A 3 -39.86 -63.90 31.90
C GLN A 3 -38.62 -63.87 30.98
N LEU A 4 -38.27 -65.01 30.36
CA LEU A 4 -37.23 -65.08 29.31
C LEU A 4 -37.66 -64.35 28.03
N LEU A 5 -38.95 -64.40 27.70
CA LEU A 5 -39.53 -63.68 26.56
C LEU A 5 -39.52 -62.15 26.76
N ILE A 6 -39.78 -61.69 27.99
CA ILE A 6 -39.75 -60.26 28.33
C ILE A 6 -38.32 -59.71 28.27
N LEU A 7 -37.33 -60.47 28.77
CA LEU A 7 -35.92 -60.07 28.72
C LEU A 7 -35.39 -59.96 27.28
N LEU A 8 -35.81 -60.89 26.41
CA LEU A 8 -35.46 -60.88 24.98
C LEU A 8 -36.09 -59.69 24.23
N LEU A 9 -37.32 -59.31 24.60
CA LEU A 9 -38.03 -58.17 24.01
C LEU A 9 -37.43 -56.82 24.43
N THR A 10 -36.91 -56.73 25.66
CA THR A 10 -36.22 -55.51 26.12
C THR A 10 -34.83 -55.34 25.50
N LEU A 11 -34.16 -56.44 25.12
CA LEU A 11 -32.82 -56.39 24.53
C LEU A 11 -32.84 -55.92 23.06
N THR A 12 -33.92 -56.20 22.32
CA THR A 12 -34.11 -55.74 20.93
C THR A 12 -34.62 -54.29 20.83
N LEU A 13 -35.15 -53.73 21.92
CA LEU A 13 -35.55 -52.32 21.99
C LEU A 13 -34.38 -51.38 22.31
N LEU A 14 -33.30 -51.87 22.95
CA LEU A 14 -32.09 -51.08 23.19
C LEU A 14 -31.17 -50.97 21.94
N SER A 15 -31.33 -51.84 20.94
CA SER A 15 -30.45 -51.89 19.76
C SER A 15 -30.84 -50.96 18.60
N GLN A 16 -31.85 -50.10 18.75
CA GLN A 16 -32.35 -49.27 17.65
C GLN A 16 -31.81 -47.82 17.60
N ASN A 17 -30.94 -47.42 18.53
CA ASN A 17 -30.40 -46.05 18.60
C ASN A 17 -28.90 -45.95 18.33
N ALA A 18 -28.39 -46.72 17.37
CA ALA A 18 -27.01 -46.57 16.89
C ALA A 18 -26.93 -46.56 15.36
N THR A 19 -27.78 -45.76 14.71
CA THR A 19 -27.41 -45.25 13.39
C THR A 19 -26.52 -44.05 13.61
N ALA A 20 -25.20 -44.25 13.45
CA ALA A 20 -24.26 -43.16 13.31
C ALA A 20 -24.67 -42.34 12.09
N GLN A 21 -25.47 -41.28 12.29
CA GLN A 21 -25.78 -40.32 11.25
C GLN A 21 -24.46 -39.68 10.85
N THR A 22 -23.98 -40.00 9.65
CA THR A 22 -22.98 -39.19 8.96
C THR A 22 -23.65 -37.86 8.63
N SER A 23 -23.70 -36.97 9.63
CA SER A 23 -24.31 -35.66 9.50
C SER A 23 -23.50 -34.86 8.48
N LYS A 24 -23.95 -34.86 7.23
CA LYS A 24 -23.48 -33.90 6.23
C LYS A 24 -23.64 -32.51 6.86
N PRO A 25 -22.60 -31.66 6.84
CA PRO A 25 -22.69 -30.34 7.45
C PRO A 25 -23.91 -29.60 6.88
N PRO A 26 -24.71 -28.93 7.71
CA PRO A 26 -25.90 -28.23 7.25
C PRO A 26 -25.53 -27.24 6.14
N LYS A 27 -26.42 -27.08 5.14
CA LYS A 27 -26.18 -26.27 3.94
C LYS A 27 -25.72 -24.84 4.27
N GLU A 28 -26.24 -24.27 5.35
CA GLU A 28 -25.85 -22.97 5.89
C GLU A 28 -24.37 -22.93 6.33
N MET A 29 -23.89 -24.00 6.97
CA MET A 29 -22.49 -24.13 7.41
C MET A 29 -21.54 -24.25 6.21
N ILE A 30 -21.94 -24.96 5.15
CA ILE A 30 -21.18 -25.02 3.89
C ILE A 30 -21.09 -23.64 3.24
N GLN A 31 -22.18 -22.87 3.23
CA GLN A 31 -22.20 -21.50 2.73
C GLN A 31 -21.32 -20.56 3.56
N GLN A 32 -21.34 -20.69 4.89
CA GLN A 32 -20.46 -19.94 5.80
C GLN A 32 -18.98 -20.29 5.55
N ILE A 33 -18.64 -21.57 5.39
CA ILE A 33 -17.27 -21.99 5.05
C ILE A 33 -16.84 -21.43 3.69
N ALA A 34 -17.73 -21.42 2.69
CA ALA A 34 -17.45 -20.82 1.39
C ALA A 34 -17.19 -19.30 1.50
N ALA A 35 -18.01 -18.58 2.25
CA ALA A 35 -17.82 -17.16 2.51
C ALA A 35 -16.49 -16.88 3.23
N LEU A 36 -16.16 -17.65 4.26
CA LEU A 36 -14.89 -17.55 4.99
C LEU A 36 -13.68 -17.82 4.09
N LYS A 37 -13.76 -18.78 3.17
CA LYS A 37 -12.71 -19.04 2.17
C LYS A 37 -12.49 -17.85 1.24
N ILE A 38 -13.56 -17.16 0.83
CA ILE A 38 -13.49 -15.94 0.02
C ILE A 38 -12.83 -14.81 0.81
N PHE A 39 -13.23 -14.60 2.07
CA PHE A 39 -12.59 -13.60 2.94
C PHE A 39 -11.11 -13.90 3.19
N LEU A 40 -10.76 -15.16 3.43
CA LEU A 40 -9.37 -15.60 3.58
C LEU A 40 -8.54 -15.32 2.32
N LYS A 41 -9.11 -15.52 1.13
CA LYS A 41 -8.47 -15.18 -0.14
C LYS A 41 -8.17 -13.68 -0.23
N TYR A 42 -9.13 -12.82 0.12
CA TYR A 42 -8.93 -11.37 0.10
C TYR A 42 -7.94 -10.89 1.16
N ALA A 43 -7.97 -11.47 2.37
CA ALA A 43 -6.99 -11.17 3.42
C ALA A 43 -5.56 -11.53 2.97
N ARG A 44 -5.37 -12.71 2.37
CA ARG A 44 -4.08 -13.13 1.80
C ARG A 44 -3.61 -12.21 0.68
N GLN A 45 -4.53 -11.77 -0.19
CA GLN A 45 -4.20 -10.82 -1.26
C GLN A 45 -3.77 -9.46 -0.69
N GLY A 46 -4.49 -8.92 0.29
CA GLY A 46 -4.12 -7.69 0.98
C GLY A 46 -2.76 -7.78 1.67
N TYR A 47 -2.49 -8.90 2.36
CA TYR A 47 -1.19 -9.16 2.98
C TYR A 47 -0.06 -9.25 1.96
N SER A 48 -0.27 -9.92 0.82
CA SER A 48 0.70 -10.00 -0.27
C SER A 48 1.03 -8.61 -0.83
N ILE A 49 0.03 -7.75 -1.00
CA ILE A 49 0.21 -6.37 -1.48
C ILE A 49 1.01 -5.55 -0.47
N VAL A 50 0.66 -5.61 0.82
CA VAL A 50 1.38 -4.88 1.87
C VAL A 50 2.82 -5.38 1.97
N SER A 51 3.04 -6.68 2.06
CA SER A 51 4.40 -7.26 2.17
C SER A 51 5.27 -7.04 0.93
N GLY A 52 4.71 -7.14 -0.28
CA GLY A 52 5.41 -6.81 -1.53
C GLY A 52 5.67 -5.31 -1.68
N GLY A 53 4.72 -4.48 -1.27
CA GLY A 53 4.85 -3.03 -1.26
C GLY A 53 5.91 -2.54 -0.27
N LEU A 54 5.93 -3.07 0.96
CA LEU A 54 6.96 -2.76 1.95
C LEU A 54 8.36 -3.18 1.48
N ARG A 55 8.48 -4.33 0.80
CA ARG A 55 9.74 -4.76 0.16
C ARG A 55 10.19 -3.78 -0.91
N THR A 56 9.27 -3.34 -1.76
CA THR A 56 9.53 -2.31 -2.77
C THR A 56 10.02 -1.02 -2.13
N VAL A 57 9.35 -0.54 -1.07
CA VAL A 57 9.78 0.67 -0.38
C VAL A 57 11.16 0.48 0.25
N ASN A 58 11.44 -0.68 0.84
CA ASN A 58 12.75 -0.97 1.41
C ASN A 58 13.85 -0.94 0.35
N ASN A 59 13.60 -1.50 -0.85
CA ASN A 59 14.53 -1.44 -1.97
C ASN A 59 14.79 0.01 -2.40
N ILE A 60 13.72 0.82 -2.57
CA ILE A 60 13.83 2.25 -2.89
C ILE A 60 14.58 3.02 -1.78
N LYS A 61 14.34 2.68 -0.52
CA LYS A 61 15.02 3.28 0.64
C LYS A 61 16.52 3.03 0.60
N ASN A 62 16.93 1.84 0.16
CA ASN A 62 18.32 1.38 0.07
C ASN A 62 19.00 1.73 -1.26
N GLY A 63 18.35 2.49 -2.15
CA GLY A 63 18.95 2.96 -3.40
C GLY A 63 18.81 2.00 -4.58
N ASP A 64 18.04 0.91 -4.44
CA ASP A 64 17.66 0.05 -5.55
C ASP A 64 16.38 0.61 -6.20
N PHE A 65 16.59 1.29 -7.32
CA PHE A 65 15.55 1.95 -8.10
C PHE A 65 15.16 1.15 -9.35
N ASN A 66 15.30 -0.18 -9.34
CA ASN A 66 14.78 -1.04 -10.40
C ASN A 66 13.25 -1.02 -10.39
N LEU A 67 12.72 0.02 -11.05
CA LEU A 67 11.30 0.39 -11.12
C LEU A 67 10.53 -0.44 -12.15
N HIS A 68 11.23 -1.23 -12.98
CA HIS A 68 10.63 -2.03 -14.04
C HIS A 68 9.91 -3.28 -13.52
N ASP A 69 10.22 -3.75 -12.31
CA ASP A 69 9.61 -4.95 -11.71
C ASP A 69 8.39 -4.65 -10.84
N LEU A 70 7.95 -3.39 -10.83
CA LEU A 70 6.79 -2.96 -10.07
C LEU A 70 5.51 -3.37 -10.81
N GLN A 71 5.18 -4.65 -10.71
CA GLN A 71 3.94 -5.32 -11.15
C GLN A 71 2.73 -4.75 -10.38
N PHE A 72 2.42 -3.48 -10.59
CA PHE A 72 1.35 -2.76 -9.90
C PHE A 72 0.08 -2.61 -10.74
N ASP A 73 0.08 -3.12 -11.97
CA ASP A 73 -1.12 -3.17 -12.82
C ASP A 73 -2.22 -4.08 -12.24
N HIS A 74 -1.86 -5.06 -11.42
CA HIS A 74 -2.81 -5.99 -10.78
C HIS A 74 -3.61 -5.36 -9.62
N LEU A 75 -3.26 -4.15 -9.18
CA LEU A 75 -3.83 -3.50 -7.99
C LEU A 75 -5.15 -2.76 -8.22
N LYS A 76 -5.59 -2.63 -9.48
CA LYS A 76 -6.92 -2.10 -9.80
C LYS A 76 -8.07 -3.04 -9.41
N GLN A 77 -7.78 -4.28 -9.00
CA GLN A 77 -8.77 -5.32 -8.69
C GLN A 77 -8.72 -5.81 -7.24
N VAL A 78 -8.69 -4.91 -6.25
CA VAL A 78 -8.96 -5.34 -4.86
C VAL A 78 -10.45 -5.18 -4.58
N SER A 79 -11.12 -6.32 -4.42
CA SER A 79 -12.53 -6.39 -4.04
C SER A 79 -12.75 -5.75 -2.66
N PRO A 80 -13.78 -4.90 -2.47
CA PRO A 80 -13.96 -4.05 -1.28
C PRO A 80 -14.34 -4.79 0.01
N SER A 81 -14.42 -6.12 0.01
CA SER A 81 -15.08 -6.89 1.08
C SER A 81 -14.28 -7.05 2.38
N VAL A 82 -13.05 -6.51 2.50
CA VAL A 82 -12.31 -6.47 3.77
C VAL A 82 -11.67 -5.09 3.98
N THR A 83 -12.46 -4.18 4.56
CA THR A 83 -12.19 -2.72 4.70
C THR A 83 -10.84 -2.38 5.34
N ARG A 84 -10.37 -3.22 6.28
CA ARG A 84 -9.11 -2.97 7.02
C ARG A 84 -7.87 -3.28 6.16
N TYR A 85 -7.90 -4.36 5.38
CA TYR A 85 -6.80 -4.74 4.48
C TYR A 85 -6.76 -3.86 3.22
N THR A 86 -7.90 -3.43 2.70
CA THR A 86 -7.97 -2.46 1.59
C THR A 86 -7.42 -1.09 1.98
N ALA A 87 -7.66 -0.63 3.21
CA ALA A 87 -7.10 0.62 3.72
C ALA A 87 -5.57 0.60 3.83
N LEU A 88 -5.02 -0.48 4.41
CA LEU A 88 -3.56 -0.68 4.51
C LEU A 88 -2.89 -0.82 3.14
N SER A 89 -3.50 -1.58 2.22
CA SER A 89 -3.00 -1.66 0.86
C SER A 89 -3.03 -0.29 0.18
N GLY A 90 -4.13 0.46 0.30
CA GLY A 90 -4.24 1.80 -0.31
C GLY A 90 -3.18 2.77 0.20
N LEU A 91 -2.92 2.77 1.50
CA LEU A 91 -1.89 3.60 2.12
C LEU A 91 -0.47 3.23 1.64
N THR A 92 -0.15 1.93 1.62
CA THR A 92 1.13 1.41 1.12
C THR A 92 1.37 1.84 -0.33
N LEU A 93 0.34 1.77 -1.18
CA LEU A 93 0.43 2.20 -2.57
C LEU A 93 0.64 3.70 -2.74
N SER A 94 0.03 4.52 -1.88
CA SER A 94 0.29 5.96 -1.85
C SER A 94 1.75 6.26 -1.50
N HIS A 95 2.33 5.58 -0.51
CA HIS A 95 3.75 5.75 -0.18
C HIS A 95 4.68 5.38 -1.33
N ILE A 96 4.40 4.27 -2.03
CA ILE A 96 5.19 3.87 -3.20
C ILE A 96 5.11 4.94 -4.28
N ARG A 97 3.90 5.37 -4.67
CA ARG A 97 3.72 6.41 -5.70
C ARG A 97 4.44 7.71 -5.34
N LEU A 98 4.40 8.12 -4.07
CA LEU A 98 5.14 9.28 -3.58
C LEU A 98 6.63 9.13 -3.81
N LEU A 99 7.23 8.02 -3.38
CA LEU A 99 8.65 7.76 -3.57
C LEU A 99 9.04 7.70 -5.06
N LEU A 100 8.19 7.13 -5.92
CA LEU A 100 8.44 7.13 -7.37
C LEU A 100 8.42 8.55 -7.94
N THR A 101 7.45 9.35 -7.50
CA THR A 101 7.31 10.75 -7.94
C THR A 101 8.52 11.58 -7.51
N CYS A 102 8.96 11.47 -6.25
CA CYS A 102 10.16 12.15 -5.78
C CYS A 102 11.40 11.75 -6.58
N ASN A 103 11.59 10.45 -6.87
CA ASN A 103 12.71 10.00 -7.69
C ASN A 103 12.66 10.55 -9.12
N LYS A 104 11.47 10.60 -9.72
CA LYS A 104 11.28 11.22 -11.04
C LYS A 104 11.68 12.70 -11.02
N LEU A 105 11.24 13.44 -10.01
CA LEU A 105 11.60 14.86 -9.84
C LEU A 105 13.12 15.04 -9.68
N LEU A 106 13.78 14.23 -8.85
CA LEU A 106 15.23 14.28 -8.68
C LEU A 106 15.99 14.05 -10.00
N ARG A 107 15.52 13.10 -10.82
CA ARG A 107 16.09 12.86 -12.16
C ARG A 107 15.88 14.06 -13.09
N GLN A 108 14.67 14.63 -13.10
CA GLN A 108 14.36 15.80 -13.94
C GLN A 108 15.24 17.01 -13.59
N ILE A 109 15.44 17.30 -12.31
CA ILE A 109 16.32 18.39 -11.86
C ILE A 109 17.77 18.20 -12.35
N GLY A 110 18.24 16.95 -12.44
CA GLY A 110 19.61 16.64 -12.85
C GLY A 110 19.87 16.61 -14.36
N GLN A 111 18.85 16.40 -15.20
CA GLN A 111 19.05 16.10 -16.63
C GLN A 111 19.06 17.33 -17.53
N GLN A 112 18.43 18.44 -17.13
CA GLN A 112 18.07 19.47 -18.10
C GLN A 112 19.11 20.57 -18.32
N ASN A 113 20.12 20.76 -17.45
CA ASN A 113 21.06 21.90 -17.48
C ASN A 113 20.37 23.29 -17.62
N ILE A 114 19.05 23.36 -17.44
CA ILE A 114 18.20 24.56 -17.53
C ILE A 114 18.32 25.35 -16.23
N LEU A 115 18.34 24.65 -15.10
CA LEU A 115 18.47 25.23 -13.77
C LEU A 115 19.94 25.51 -13.44
N THR A 116 20.21 26.60 -12.72
CA THR A 116 21.55 26.88 -12.20
C THR A 116 21.96 25.85 -11.16
N LYS A 117 23.26 25.81 -10.81
CA LYS A 117 23.75 24.86 -9.79
C LYS A 117 23.07 25.09 -8.44
N GLU A 118 22.88 26.34 -8.06
CA GLU A 118 22.24 26.75 -6.80
C GLU A 118 20.77 26.32 -6.77
N GLU A 119 20.03 26.55 -7.86
CA GLU A 119 18.65 26.10 -7.99
C GLU A 119 18.52 24.58 -7.95
N GLN A 120 19.42 23.87 -8.64
CA GLN A 120 19.44 22.41 -8.59
C GLN A 120 19.68 21.89 -7.18
N VAL A 121 20.60 22.50 -6.43
CA VAL A 121 20.87 22.13 -5.03
C VAL A 121 19.64 22.36 -4.16
N PHE A 122 19.01 23.52 -4.28
CA PHE A 122 17.79 23.86 -3.53
C PHE A 122 16.65 22.88 -3.84
N CYS A 123 16.31 22.68 -5.12
CA CYS A 123 15.23 21.79 -5.53
C CYS A 123 15.50 20.33 -5.12
N LYS A 124 16.74 19.84 -5.29
CA LYS A 124 17.13 18.49 -4.84
C LYS A 124 16.98 18.35 -3.32
N GLY A 125 17.37 19.36 -2.55
CA GLY A 125 17.20 19.40 -1.10
C GLY A 125 15.73 19.25 -0.69
N SER A 126 14.85 20.06 -1.28
CA SER A 126 13.41 20.04 -0.99
C SER A 126 12.76 18.70 -1.35
N VAL A 127 13.05 18.15 -2.54
CA VAL A 127 12.51 16.83 -2.94
C VAL A 127 13.05 15.71 -2.05
N THR A 128 14.34 15.75 -1.69
CA THR A 128 14.97 14.75 -0.81
C THR A 128 14.36 14.79 0.59
N MET A 129 14.07 15.99 1.11
CA MET A 129 13.40 16.15 2.40
C MET A 129 12.01 15.49 2.38
N MET A 130 11.19 15.75 1.36
CA MET A 130 9.86 15.13 1.22
C MET A 130 9.96 13.60 1.07
N MET A 131 10.95 13.13 0.30
CA MET A 131 11.22 11.70 0.17
C MET A 131 11.56 11.05 1.52
N ASN A 132 12.37 11.72 2.35
CA ASN A 132 12.75 11.23 3.67
C ASN A 132 11.55 11.19 4.63
N VAL A 133 10.66 12.18 4.58
CA VAL A 133 9.40 12.15 5.34
C VAL A 133 8.53 10.97 4.91
N CYS A 134 8.40 10.69 3.60
CA CYS A 134 7.67 9.51 3.13
C CYS A 134 8.30 8.19 3.63
N LYS A 135 9.63 8.10 3.70
CA LYS A 135 10.33 6.93 4.25
C LYS A 135 10.01 6.73 5.73
N GLN A 136 9.95 7.80 6.53
CA GLN A 136 9.53 7.74 7.94
C GLN A 136 8.09 7.22 8.09
N TYR A 137 7.17 7.64 7.21
CA TYR A 137 5.80 7.12 7.23
C TYR A 137 5.71 5.64 6.91
N VAL A 138 6.61 5.13 6.05
CA VAL A 138 6.67 3.69 5.77
C VAL A 138 7.25 2.92 6.95
N ASP A 139 8.29 3.45 7.59
CA ASP A 139 8.85 2.84 8.80
C ASP A 139 7.78 2.75 9.90
N GLU A 140 6.99 3.83 10.09
CA GLU A 140 5.86 3.84 11.02
C GLU A 140 4.78 2.81 10.64
N LEU A 141 4.36 2.76 9.38
CA LEU A 141 3.38 1.78 8.91
C LEU A 141 3.86 0.34 9.14
N THR A 142 5.15 0.09 8.90
CA THR A 142 5.78 -1.21 9.10
C THR A 142 5.65 -1.62 10.55
N LEU A 143 6.05 -0.74 11.48
CA LEU A 143 5.92 -0.98 12.92
C LEU A 143 4.47 -1.26 13.33
N LEU A 144 3.51 -0.48 12.83
CA LEU A 144 2.08 -0.64 13.14
C LEU A 144 1.49 -1.97 12.64
N VAL A 145 2.04 -2.52 11.56
CA VAL A 145 1.61 -3.80 10.99
C VAL A 145 2.35 -4.99 11.62
N THR A 146 3.57 -4.79 12.13
CA THR A 146 4.36 -5.85 12.78
C THR A 146 4.17 -5.93 14.29
N ALA A 147 3.69 -4.86 14.94
CA ALA A 147 3.45 -4.83 16.39
C ALA A 147 2.38 -5.83 16.80
N ASN A 148 2.63 -6.58 17.87
CA ASN A 148 1.67 -7.55 18.38
C ASN A 148 0.58 -6.87 19.25
N ASP A 149 -0.44 -7.62 19.66
CA ASP A 149 -1.57 -7.10 20.44
C ASP A 149 -1.23 -6.75 21.90
N LEU A 150 -0.05 -7.15 22.40
CA LEU A 150 0.44 -6.75 23.73
C LEU A 150 1.12 -5.37 23.70
N GLU A 151 1.60 -4.93 22.53
CA GLU A 151 2.30 -3.66 22.34
C GLU A 151 1.37 -2.49 21.99
N LEU A 152 0.24 -2.75 21.31
CA LEU A 152 -0.70 -1.72 20.89
C LEU A 152 -2.12 -2.26 20.77
N LYS A 153 -3.10 -1.60 21.39
CA LYS A 153 -4.51 -1.99 21.27
C LYS A 153 -5.02 -1.75 19.85
N ASP A 154 -6.01 -2.54 19.45
CA ASP A 154 -6.55 -2.51 18.09
C ASP A 154 -7.12 -1.13 17.71
N ASP A 155 -7.79 -0.45 18.65
CA ASP A 155 -8.37 0.89 18.43
C ASP A 155 -7.28 1.96 18.29
N GLU A 156 -6.22 1.87 19.10
CA GLU A 156 -5.06 2.77 19.04
C GLU A 156 -4.32 2.60 17.70
N ARG A 157 -4.15 1.35 17.27
CA ARG A 157 -3.57 0.98 15.96
C ARG A 157 -4.37 1.57 14.81
N ILE A 158 -5.70 1.43 14.82
CA ILE A 158 -6.59 1.99 13.79
C ILE A 158 -6.52 3.51 13.76
N ASN A 159 -6.51 4.16 14.92
CA ASN A 159 -6.39 5.61 15.00
C ASN A 159 -5.05 6.09 14.44
N ARG A 160 -3.94 5.42 14.79
CA ARG A 160 -2.60 5.78 14.28
C ARG A 160 -2.50 5.62 12.76
N ILE A 161 -3.03 4.52 12.19
CA ILE A 161 -3.10 4.33 10.73
C ILE A 161 -3.93 5.45 10.07
N SER A 162 -5.02 5.88 10.72
CA SER A 162 -5.87 6.97 10.20
C SER A 162 -5.13 8.31 10.19
N GLN A 163 -4.36 8.61 11.23
CA GLN A 163 -3.49 9.78 11.28
C GLN A 163 -2.41 9.72 10.19
N LEU A 164 -1.74 8.57 10.05
CA LEU A 164 -0.71 8.33 9.03
C LEU A 164 -1.25 8.55 7.62
N LYS A 165 -2.49 8.13 7.35
CA LYS A 165 -3.17 8.41 6.09
C LYS A 165 -3.35 9.91 5.86
N GLN A 166 -3.79 10.68 6.86
CA GLN A 166 -3.94 12.14 6.71
C GLN A 166 -2.60 12.84 6.47
N MET A 167 -1.55 12.42 7.19
CA MET A 167 -0.20 12.94 6.99
C MET A 167 0.33 12.64 5.59
N THR A 168 0.03 11.44 5.07
CA THR A 168 0.38 11.03 3.70
C THR A 168 -0.32 11.88 2.66
N ILE A 169 -1.62 12.17 2.82
CA ILE A 169 -2.39 13.06 1.92
C ILE A 169 -1.78 14.47 1.88
N ARG A 170 -1.38 15.01 3.04
CA ARG A 170 -0.71 16.32 3.11
C ARG A 170 0.62 16.30 2.36
N LEU A 171 1.42 15.25 2.55
CA LEU A 171 2.69 15.09 1.83
C LEU A 171 2.49 14.96 0.31
N GLU A 172 1.47 14.23 -0.14
CA GLU A 172 1.09 14.16 -1.57
C GLU A 172 0.77 15.54 -2.12
N SER A 173 0.06 16.38 -1.36
CA SER A 173 -0.20 17.76 -1.76
C SER A 173 1.10 18.58 -1.85
N SER A 174 1.98 18.49 -0.87
CA SER A 174 3.26 19.21 -0.87
C SER A 174 4.16 18.81 -2.04
N VAL A 175 4.25 17.51 -2.36
CA VAL A 175 5.02 17.02 -3.51
C VAL A 175 4.42 17.52 -4.83
N ARG A 176 3.09 17.57 -4.93
CA ARG A 176 2.40 18.12 -6.11
C ARG A 176 2.72 19.59 -6.29
N SER A 177 2.56 20.40 -5.25
CA SER A 177 2.87 21.85 -5.30
C SER A 177 4.33 22.10 -5.67
N LEU A 178 5.28 21.37 -5.07
CA LEU A 178 6.69 21.48 -5.43
C LEU A 178 6.97 21.09 -6.89
N SER A 179 6.27 20.07 -7.41
CA SER A 179 6.38 19.69 -8.81
C SER A 179 5.88 20.80 -9.75
N GLU A 180 4.79 21.48 -9.39
CA GLU A 180 4.23 22.60 -10.16
C GLU A 180 5.18 23.80 -10.14
N GLU A 181 5.71 24.16 -8.96
CA GLU A 181 6.71 25.22 -8.79
C GLU A 181 7.98 24.95 -9.61
N LEU A 182 8.46 23.70 -9.60
CA LEU A 182 9.64 23.30 -10.37
C LEU A 182 9.39 23.44 -11.89
N GLN A 183 8.19 23.07 -12.36
CA GLN A 183 7.82 23.23 -13.76
C GLN A 183 7.79 24.71 -14.17
N LEU A 184 7.19 25.57 -13.35
CA LEU A 184 7.16 27.01 -13.57
C LEU A 184 8.57 27.61 -13.60
N LEU A 185 9.42 27.25 -12.63
CA LEU A 185 10.81 27.70 -12.60
C LEU A 185 11.58 27.28 -13.85
N THR A 186 11.41 26.02 -14.26
CA THR A 186 12.06 25.48 -15.47
C THR A 186 11.60 26.25 -16.71
N GLN A 187 10.30 26.52 -16.84
CA GLN A 187 9.76 27.27 -17.97
C GLN A 187 10.29 28.71 -18.00
N ASN A 188 10.38 29.37 -16.85
CA ASN A 188 10.95 30.72 -16.75
C ASN A 188 12.41 30.74 -17.21
N ARG A 189 13.22 29.76 -16.78
CA ARG A 189 14.62 29.63 -17.22
C ARG A 189 14.77 29.39 -18.72
N ILE A 190 13.90 28.57 -19.32
CA ILE A 190 13.85 28.36 -20.77
C ILE A 190 13.58 29.70 -21.49
N ASN A 191 12.58 30.45 -21.02
CA ASN A 191 12.21 31.73 -21.61
C ASN A 191 13.34 32.77 -21.49
N GLU A 192 14.01 32.84 -20.33
CA GLU A 192 15.18 33.71 -20.11
C GLU A 192 16.32 33.36 -21.07
N GLN A 193 16.64 32.07 -21.23
CA GLN A 193 17.69 31.62 -22.14
C GLN A 193 17.35 31.99 -23.60
N HIS A 194 16.10 31.81 -24.02
CA HIS A 194 15.65 32.24 -25.35
C HIS A 194 15.74 33.76 -25.53
N ALA A 195 15.33 34.56 -24.54
CA ALA A 195 15.43 36.01 -24.59
C ALA A 195 16.89 36.48 -24.70
N ILE A 196 17.81 35.86 -23.95
CA ILE A 196 19.25 36.13 -24.03
C ILE A 196 19.79 35.77 -25.42
N GLN A 197 19.44 34.60 -25.95
CA GLN A 197 19.86 34.16 -27.29
C GLN A 197 19.36 35.12 -28.37
N HIS A 198 18.10 35.53 -28.31
CA HIS A 198 17.52 36.48 -29.24
C HIS A 198 18.21 37.86 -29.17
N SER A 199 18.45 38.36 -27.96
CA SER A 199 19.19 39.61 -27.75
C SER A 199 20.62 39.56 -28.30
N LYS A 200 21.33 38.43 -28.12
CA LYS A 200 22.67 38.22 -28.70
C LYS A 200 22.66 38.27 -30.22
N GLN A 201 21.67 37.64 -30.86
CA GLN A 201 21.50 37.65 -32.31
C GLN A 201 21.26 39.07 -32.84
N LEU A 202 20.38 39.84 -32.18
CA LEU A 202 20.08 41.22 -32.58
C LEU A 202 21.30 42.15 -32.46
N ASN A 203 22.15 41.92 -31.47
CA ASN A 203 23.32 42.76 -31.19
C ASN A 203 24.63 42.25 -31.83
N ASN A 204 24.59 41.19 -32.66
CA ASN A 204 25.78 40.52 -33.22
C ASN A 204 26.81 40.09 -32.15
N LEU A 205 26.38 39.86 -30.91
CA LEU A 205 27.24 39.41 -29.83
C LEU A 205 27.33 37.87 -29.89
N LYS A 206 28.54 37.34 -30.05
CA LYS A 206 28.80 35.89 -29.93
C LYS A 206 28.64 35.44 -28.47
#